data_AF-A0A6B2G074-F1
#
_entry.id   AF-A0A6B2G074-F1
#
_cell.length_a   1.000
_cell.length_b   1.000
_cell.length_c   1.000
_cell.angle_alpha   90.00
_cell.angle_beta   90.00
_cell.angle_gamma   90.00
#
_symmetry.space_group_name_H-M   'P 1'
#
loop_
_entity.id
_entity.type
_entity.pdbx_description
1 polymer ?
#
loop_
_entity_poly.entity_id
_entity_poly.type
_entity_poly.pdbx_seq_one_letter_code
_entity_poly.pdbx_strand_id
1 'polypeptide(L)'
;MAFPLLKSGGQISVDRRFILEMVDYIDDWVPLFVEEFKKQNELDLEKCTKLCTNFSQMIKTRLNCYRSSCSLKILNYLNDIFYIQDRFIKEFLVLDPFLKFKHNHNLEAINKFQSFIDDVNTKYDTFERHSVIFNHLFAGNLIDFSSVDVLKHNISQLSHEACLKKVENSNVHYSGDSFKKWVKQFEAKKWKKILILVDKSGYDIVFGIFGLVREFLIAGSDVNYSNN
;
A
#
# COMPACT_ATOMS: atom_id res chain seq x y z
N MET A 1 15.23 -6.56 -16.92
CA MET A 1 15.43 -5.20 -17.48
C MET A 1 15.49 -4.24 -16.29
N ALA A 2 16.50 -3.37 -16.19
CA ALA A 2 16.60 -2.43 -15.07
C ALA A 2 15.63 -1.25 -15.28
N PHE A 3 15.01 -0.76 -14.21
CA PHE A 3 14.12 0.40 -14.30
C PHE A 3 14.91 1.61 -14.81
N PRO A 4 14.46 2.28 -15.90
CA PRO A 4 15.28 3.23 -16.66
C PRO A 4 15.65 4.50 -15.88
N LEU A 5 14.97 4.79 -14.76
CA LEU A 5 15.30 5.90 -13.87
C LEU A 5 16.36 5.56 -12.82
N LEU A 6 16.81 4.30 -12.74
CA LEU A 6 17.92 3.92 -11.87
C LEU A 6 19.25 4.32 -12.51
N LYS A 7 20.17 4.84 -11.71
CA LYS A 7 21.55 5.09 -12.17
C LYS A 7 22.16 3.78 -12.64
N SER A 8 22.78 3.79 -13.82
CA SER A 8 23.49 2.65 -14.38
C SER A 8 24.53 2.12 -13.38
N GLY A 9 24.43 0.83 -13.03
CA GLY A 9 25.33 0.18 -12.07
C GLY A 9 24.96 0.37 -10.59
N GLY A 10 23.86 1.04 -10.26
CA GLY A 10 23.35 1.11 -8.90
C GLY A 10 22.87 -0.26 -8.41
N GLN A 11 23.39 -0.74 -7.28
CA GLN A 11 22.86 -1.92 -6.61
C GLN A 11 21.61 -1.54 -5.80
N ILE A 12 20.53 -2.28 -5.98
CA ILE A 12 19.34 -2.20 -5.12
C ILE A 12 19.41 -3.35 -4.12
N SER A 13 19.39 -3.01 -2.84
CA SER A 13 19.27 -3.95 -1.73
C SER A 13 18.01 -3.67 -0.94
N VAL A 14 17.41 -4.72 -0.38
CA VAL A 14 16.33 -4.56 0.61
C VAL A 14 16.96 -4.08 1.92
N ASP A 15 16.33 -3.10 2.57
CA ASP A 15 16.75 -2.69 3.92
C ASP A 15 16.59 -3.89 4.86
N ARG A 16 17.67 -4.28 5.54
CA ARG A 16 17.65 -5.41 6.47
C ARG A 16 16.68 -5.17 7.63
N ARG A 17 16.49 -3.91 8.04
CA ARG A 17 15.52 -3.54 9.09
C ARG A 17 14.09 -3.90 8.68
N PHE A 18 13.72 -3.63 7.43
CA PHE A 18 12.43 -4.01 6.89
C PHE A 18 12.18 -5.53 7.00
N ILE A 19 13.20 -6.34 6.70
CA ILE A 19 13.07 -7.81 6.78
C ILE A 19 12.87 -8.27 8.23
N LEU A 20 13.61 -7.68 9.17
CA LEU A 20 13.50 -8.02 10.58
C LEU A 20 12.11 -7.69 11.12
N GLU A 21 11.59 -6.51 10.79
CA GLU A 21 10.23 -6.08 11.12
C GLU A 21 9.18 -7.01 10.51
N MET A 22 9.35 -7.43 9.25
CA MET A 22 8.43 -8.34 8.58
C MET A 22 8.39 -9.74 9.19
N VAL A 23 9.52 -10.26 9.71
CA VAL A 23 9.53 -11.56 10.41
C VAL A 23 8.66 -11.49 11.64
N ASP A 24 8.84 -10.46 12.46
CA ASP A 24 8.11 -10.32 13.73
C ASP A 24 6.62 -10.03 13.46
N TYR A 25 6.33 -9.30 12.38
CA TYR A 25 5.00 -8.96 11.91
C TYR A 25 4.13 -10.18 11.51
N ILE A 26 4.72 -11.21 10.90
CA ILE A 26 3.95 -12.32 10.32
C ILE A 26 3.20 -13.13 11.38
N ASP A 27 3.76 -13.23 12.59
CA ASP A 27 3.15 -13.97 13.70
C ASP A 27 1.81 -13.36 14.09
N ASP A 28 1.77 -12.04 14.13
CA ASP A 28 0.59 -11.26 14.50
C ASP A 28 -0.37 -11.08 13.31
N TRP A 29 0.15 -11.01 12.08
CA TRP A 29 -0.64 -10.80 10.87
C TRP A 29 -1.47 -12.02 10.46
N VAL A 30 -0.93 -13.23 10.64
CA VAL A 30 -1.56 -14.45 10.13
C VAL A 30 -2.94 -14.72 10.75
N PRO A 31 -3.15 -14.58 12.07
CA PRO A 31 -4.48 -14.70 12.66
C PRO A 31 -5.51 -13.74 12.04
N LEU A 32 -5.10 -12.49 11.78
CA LEU A 32 -5.97 -11.47 11.18
C LEU A 32 -6.32 -11.83 9.74
N PHE A 33 -5.32 -12.24 8.96
CA PHE A 33 -5.49 -12.72 7.60
C PHE A 33 -6.46 -13.92 7.55
N VAL A 34 -6.28 -14.89 8.44
CA VAL A 34 -7.14 -16.08 8.54
C VAL A 34 -8.59 -15.70 8.83
N GLU A 35 -8.81 -14.78 9.78
CA GLU A 35 -10.16 -14.34 10.15
C GLU A 35 -10.86 -13.65 8.98
N GLU A 36 -10.16 -12.75 8.31
CA GLU A 36 -10.70 -11.99 7.19
C GLU A 36 -10.94 -12.88 5.96
N PHE A 37 -9.99 -13.76 5.67
CA PHE A 37 -10.12 -14.75 4.60
C PHE A 37 -11.32 -15.68 4.81
N LYS A 38 -11.59 -16.09 6.06
CA LYS A 38 -12.79 -16.88 6.43
C LYS A 38 -14.08 -16.12 6.14
N LYS A 39 -14.17 -14.84 6.54
CA LYS A 39 -15.34 -13.99 6.27
C LYS A 39 -15.63 -13.85 4.79
N GLN A 40 -14.58 -13.87 3.96
CA GLN A 40 -14.71 -13.64 2.52
C GLN A 40 -15.07 -14.91 1.72
N ASN A 41 -14.66 -16.10 2.18
CA ASN A 41 -14.65 -17.30 1.31
C ASN A 41 -15.57 -18.47 1.73
N GLU A 42 -16.35 -18.38 2.81
CA GLU A 42 -17.29 -19.46 3.25
C GLU A 42 -16.63 -20.87 3.29
N LEU A 43 -15.37 -20.94 3.70
CA LEU A 43 -14.57 -22.17 3.65
C LEU A 43 -14.58 -22.95 4.97
N ASP A 44 -14.27 -24.26 4.87
CA ASP A 44 -14.06 -25.15 6.02
C ASP A 44 -12.96 -24.64 6.97
N LEU A 45 -13.31 -24.56 8.27
CA LEU A 45 -12.53 -23.89 9.32
C LEU A 45 -11.19 -24.58 9.58
N GLU A 46 -11.18 -25.91 9.59
CA GLU A 46 -10.00 -26.71 9.91
C GLU A 46 -8.98 -26.63 8.77
N LYS A 47 -9.43 -26.83 7.52
CA LYS A 47 -8.59 -26.73 6.33
C LYS A 47 -7.97 -25.34 6.17
N CYS A 48 -8.75 -24.27 6.33
CA CYS A 48 -8.26 -22.89 6.23
C CYS A 48 -7.20 -22.57 7.27
N THR A 49 -7.44 -22.97 8.51
CA THR A 49 -6.50 -22.71 9.61
C THR A 49 -5.18 -23.42 9.36
N LYS A 50 -5.21 -24.71 9.00
CA LYS A 50 -4.01 -25.51 8.70
C LYS A 50 -3.18 -24.93 7.56
N LEU A 51 -3.84 -24.55 6.46
CA LEU A 51 -3.13 -23.99 5.30
C LEU A 51 -2.51 -22.62 5.59
N CYS A 52 -3.20 -21.74 6.31
CA CYS A 52 -2.64 -20.44 6.68
C CYS A 52 -1.49 -20.56 7.69
N THR A 53 -1.57 -21.51 8.64
CA THR A 53 -0.46 -21.82 9.55
C THR A 53 0.75 -22.35 8.78
N ASN A 54 0.55 -23.23 7.80
CA ASN A 54 1.62 -23.72 6.94
C ASN A 54 2.28 -22.59 6.15
N PHE A 55 1.47 -21.71 5.54
CA PHE A 55 1.95 -20.55 4.80
C PHE A 55 2.77 -19.60 5.67
N SER A 56 2.25 -19.27 6.86
CA SER A 56 2.96 -18.49 7.87
C SER A 56 4.34 -19.10 8.17
N GLN A 57 4.38 -20.39 8.45
CA GLN A 57 5.63 -21.09 8.77
C GLN A 57 6.62 -21.09 7.60
N MET A 58 6.12 -21.19 6.35
CA MET A 58 6.97 -21.10 5.16
C MET A 58 7.61 -19.71 5.03
N ILE A 59 6.82 -18.63 5.18
CA ILE A 59 7.37 -17.27 5.11
C ILE A 59 8.35 -17.03 6.27
N LYS A 60 7.98 -17.37 7.51
CA LYS A 60 8.88 -17.21 8.67
C LYS A 60 10.20 -17.92 8.47
N THR A 61 10.14 -19.19 8.05
CA THR A 61 11.36 -19.99 7.78
C THR A 61 12.24 -19.29 6.77
N ARG A 62 11.66 -18.79 5.67
CA ARG A 62 12.43 -18.14 4.61
C ARG A 62 13.01 -16.79 5.04
N LEU A 63 12.22 -15.96 5.71
CA LEU A 63 12.70 -14.68 6.22
C LEU A 63 13.77 -14.86 7.31
N ASN A 64 13.68 -15.90 8.14
CA ASN A 64 14.73 -16.26 9.10
C ASN A 64 16.06 -16.60 8.41
N CYS A 65 16.05 -17.24 7.23
CA CYS A 65 17.28 -17.43 6.45
C CYS A 65 17.95 -16.10 6.04
N TYR A 66 17.17 -15.04 5.87
CA TYR A 66 17.69 -13.70 5.54
C TYR A 66 18.24 -12.96 6.74
N ARG A 67 17.82 -13.31 7.97
CA ARG A 67 18.41 -12.75 9.20
C ARG A 67 19.92 -13.04 9.28
N SER A 68 20.36 -14.18 8.78
CA SER A 68 21.76 -14.65 8.89
C SER A 68 22.66 -14.31 7.70
N SER A 69 22.10 -13.79 6.59
CA SER A 69 22.83 -13.61 5.32
C SER A 69 23.46 -12.20 5.20
N CYS A 70 24.76 -12.11 4.88
CA CYS A 70 25.49 -10.83 4.80
C CYS A 70 25.14 -9.95 3.59
N SER A 71 24.56 -10.50 2.51
CA SER A 71 24.12 -9.70 1.36
C SER A 71 22.85 -10.29 0.77
N LEU A 72 21.73 -9.58 0.93
CA LEU A 72 20.46 -9.98 0.33
C LEU A 72 20.22 -9.19 -0.94
N LYS A 73 20.30 -9.87 -2.07
CA LYS A 73 19.82 -9.31 -3.35
C LYS A 73 18.30 -9.28 -3.30
N ILE A 74 17.71 -8.13 -3.64
CA ILE A 74 16.26 -7.94 -3.67
C ILE A 74 15.53 -8.99 -4.52
N LEU A 75 16.16 -9.43 -5.61
CA LEU A 75 15.58 -10.43 -6.50
C LEU A 75 15.37 -11.79 -5.81
N ASN A 76 16.29 -12.21 -4.93
CA ASN A 76 16.15 -13.47 -4.21
C ASN A 76 14.98 -13.39 -3.22
N TYR A 77 14.91 -12.29 -2.46
CA TYR A 77 13.79 -12.01 -1.56
C TYR A 77 12.45 -12.07 -2.30
N LEU A 78 12.32 -11.32 -3.40
CA LEU A 78 11.08 -11.24 -4.18
C LEU A 78 10.69 -12.60 -4.75
N ASN A 79 11.63 -13.33 -5.36
CA ASN A 79 11.37 -14.65 -5.94
C ASN A 79 10.82 -15.62 -4.90
N ASP A 80 11.38 -15.60 -3.69
CA ASP A 80 10.95 -16.52 -2.65
C ASP A 80 9.60 -16.15 -2.05
N ILE A 81 9.32 -14.86 -1.86
CA ILE A 81 8.00 -14.41 -1.40
C ILE A 81 6.93 -14.72 -2.47
N PHE A 82 7.20 -14.43 -3.74
CA PHE A 82 6.27 -14.74 -4.83
C PHE A 82 6.04 -16.24 -5.00
N TYR A 83 7.07 -17.07 -4.83
CA TYR A 83 6.92 -18.52 -4.86
C TYR A 83 6.01 -19.02 -3.74
N ILE A 84 6.17 -18.50 -2.52
CA ILE A 84 5.33 -18.87 -1.38
C ILE A 84 3.87 -18.41 -1.60
N GLN A 85 3.66 -17.20 -2.13
CA GLN A 85 2.33 -16.69 -2.49
C GLN A 85 1.66 -17.51 -3.61
N ASP A 86 2.38 -17.83 -4.68
CA ASP A 86 1.85 -18.66 -5.78
C ASP A 86 1.42 -20.04 -5.29
N ARG A 87 2.21 -20.65 -4.40
CA ARG A 87 1.85 -21.91 -3.75
C ARG A 87 0.58 -21.77 -2.91
N PHE A 88 0.45 -20.69 -2.13
CA PHE A 88 -0.75 -20.42 -1.34
C PHE A 88 -2.00 -20.31 -2.24
N ILE A 89 -1.93 -19.49 -3.29
CA ILE A 89 -3.03 -19.30 -4.25
C ILE A 89 -3.46 -20.63 -4.86
N LYS A 90 -2.50 -21.46 -5.28
CA LYS A 90 -2.75 -22.79 -5.87
C LYS A 90 -3.38 -23.76 -4.87
N GLU A 91 -2.92 -23.79 -3.64
CA GLU A 91 -3.45 -24.68 -2.59
C GLU A 91 -4.85 -24.26 -2.12
N PHE A 92 -5.17 -22.97 -2.14
CA PHE A 92 -6.50 -22.46 -1.79
C PHE A 92 -7.49 -22.45 -2.96
N LEU A 93 -7.03 -22.54 -4.21
CA LEU A 93 -7.85 -22.28 -5.41
C LEU A 93 -8.54 -20.90 -5.36
N VAL A 94 -7.98 -19.96 -4.59
CA VAL A 94 -8.48 -18.58 -4.48
C VAL A 94 -7.46 -17.67 -5.16
N LEU A 95 -7.88 -17.04 -6.27
CA LEU A 95 -7.03 -16.19 -7.10
C LEU A 95 -6.56 -14.93 -6.36
N ASP A 96 -7.41 -14.32 -5.54
CA ASP A 96 -7.05 -13.19 -4.68
C ASP A 96 -7.84 -13.29 -3.35
N PRO A 97 -7.16 -13.55 -2.20
CA PRO A 97 -7.81 -13.71 -0.91
C PRO A 97 -8.50 -12.45 -0.39
N PHE A 98 -8.23 -11.28 -0.99
CA PHE A 98 -8.80 -9.99 -0.59
C PHE A 98 -9.75 -9.41 -1.63
N LEU A 99 -10.12 -10.15 -2.67
CA LEU A 99 -10.88 -9.62 -3.81
C LEU A 99 -12.17 -8.91 -3.37
N LYS A 100 -12.94 -9.51 -2.46
CA LYS A 100 -14.21 -8.96 -1.98
C LYS A 100 -13.99 -7.69 -1.16
N PHE A 101 -12.98 -7.67 -0.29
CA PHE A 101 -12.60 -6.50 0.48
C PHE A 101 -12.13 -5.35 -0.42
N LYS A 102 -11.22 -5.62 -1.36
CA LYS A 102 -10.74 -4.64 -2.35
C LYS A 102 -11.89 -4.09 -3.19
N HIS A 103 -12.81 -4.95 -3.63
CA HIS A 103 -13.97 -4.54 -4.41
C HIS A 103 -14.88 -3.59 -3.62
N ASN A 104 -15.22 -3.93 -2.37
CA ASN A 104 -16.07 -3.10 -1.53
C ASN A 104 -15.43 -1.73 -1.26
N HIS A 105 -14.13 -1.70 -0.93
CA HIS A 105 -13.41 -0.45 -0.69
C HIS A 105 -13.27 0.40 -1.96
N ASN A 106 -13.06 -0.22 -3.11
CA ASN A 106 -13.06 0.48 -4.40
C ASN A 106 -14.43 1.11 -4.67
N LEU A 107 -15.51 0.35 -4.50
CA LEU A 107 -16.86 0.82 -4.76
C LEU A 107 -17.23 2.00 -3.85
N GLU A 108 -16.93 1.89 -2.55
CA GLU A 108 -17.17 2.95 -1.59
C GLU A 108 -16.38 4.22 -1.93
N ALA A 109 -15.09 4.08 -2.25
CA ALA A 109 -14.26 5.21 -2.64
C ALA A 109 -14.75 5.86 -3.93
N ILE A 110 -15.07 5.08 -4.97
CA ILE A 110 -15.59 5.60 -6.25
C ILE A 110 -16.87 6.40 -6.03
N ASN A 111 -17.80 5.88 -5.23
CA ASN A 111 -19.08 6.56 -4.96
C ASN A 111 -18.91 7.92 -4.27
N LYS A 112 -17.86 8.10 -3.48
CA LYS A 112 -17.54 9.35 -2.77
C LYS A 112 -16.58 10.27 -3.55
N PHE A 113 -15.99 9.80 -4.65
CA PHE A 113 -14.89 10.50 -5.33
C PHE A 113 -15.29 11.85 -5.92
N GLN A 114 -16.46 11.93 -6.56
CA GLN A 114 -16.91 13.19 -7.16
C GLN A 114 -17.07 14.29 -6.10
N SER A 115 -17.77 13.99 -5.00
CA SER A 115 -17.94 14.93 -3.89
C SER A 115 -16.59 15.32 -3.26
N PHE A 116 -15.65 14.38 -3.16
CA PHE A 116 -14.30 14.66 -2.67
C PHE A 116 -13.57 15.66 -3.57
N ILE A 117 -13.60 15.46 -4.89
CA ILE A 117 -12.95 16.37 -5.83
C ILE A 117 -13.62 17.75 -5.85
N ASP A 118 -14.94 17.82 -5.74
CA ASP A 118 -15.67 19.08 -5.67
C ASP A 118 -15.30 19.88 -4.42
N ASP A 119 -15.22 19.22 -3.27
CA ASP A 119 -14.71 19.79 -2.04
C ASP A 119 -13.27 20.29 -2.19
N VAL A 120 -12.41 19.45 -2.80
CA VAL A 120 -11.00 19.79 -3.04
C VAL A 120 -10.85 21.05 -3.89
N ASN A 121 -11.68 21.22 -4.91
CA ASN A 121 -11.61 22.39 -5.80
C ASN A 121 -12.18 23.66 -5.18
N THR A 122 -13.21 23.54 -4.35
CA THR A 122 -13.96 24.69 -3.84
C THR A 122 -13.39 25.24 -2.54
N LYS A 123 -12.77 24.39 -1.72
CA LYS A 123 -12.40 24.74 -0.33
C LYS A 123 -10.90 25.03 -0.14
N TYR A 124 -10.03 24.60 -1.06
CA TYR A 124 -8.59 24.54 -0.80
C TYR A 124 -7.76 25.24 -1.87
N ASP A 125 -6.67 25.88 -1.44
CA ASP A 125 -5.61 26.35 -2.32
C ASP A 125 -4.72 25.20 -2.82
N THR A 126 -3.76 25.47 -3.72
CA THR A 126 -2.88 24.42 -4.27
C THR A 126 -2.13 23.64 -3.19
N PHE A 127 -1.63 24.32 -2.15
CA PHE A 127 -0.89 23.65 -1.08
C PHE A 127 -1.81 22.72 -0.28
N GLU A 128 -2.99 23.23 0.10
CA GLU A 128 -4.00 22.50 0.85
C GLU A 128 -4.58 21.33 0.04
N ARG A 129 -4.86 21.52 -1.26
CA ARG A 129 -5.33 20.45 -2.16
C ARG A 129 -4.37 19.27 -2.15
N HIS A 130 -3.08 19.53 -2.36
CA HIS A 130 -2.06 18.49 -2.29
C HIS A 130 -1.98 17.88 -0.90
N SER A 131 -2.10 18.66 0.18
CA SER A 131 -2.05 18.12 1.55
C SER A 131 -3.21 17.15 1.80
N VAL A 132 -4.42 17.52 1.39
CA VAL A 132 -5.61 16.68 1.54
C VAL A 132 -5.50 15.41 0.69
N ILE A 133 -5.06 15.50 -0.57
CA ILE A 133 -4.85 14.33 -1.43
C ILE A 133 -3.82 13.38 -0.82
N PHE A 134 -2.69 13.90 -0.32
CA PHE A 134 -1.67 13.07 0.33
C PHE A 134 -2.21 12.44 1.62
N ASN A 135 -2.94 13.17 2.48
CA ASN A 135 -3.57 12.60 3.67
C ASN A 135 -4.41 11.35 3.33
N HIS A 136 -5.20 11.44 2.26
CA HIS A 136 -6.02 10.32 1.79
C HIS A 136 -5.19 9.17 1.21
N LEU A 137 -4.12 9.47 0.48
CA LEU A 137 -3.15 8.45 0.02
C LEU A 137 -2.60 7.65 1.20
N PHE A 138 -2.16 8.33 2.27
CA PHE A 138 -1.60 7.66 3.44
C PHE A 138 -2.65 6.95 4.29
N ALA A 139 -3.83 7.54 4.43
CA ALA A 139 -4.95 6.89 5.11
C ALA A 139 -5.32 5.58 4.40
N GLY A 140 -5.42 5.61 3.07
CA GLY A 140 -5.59 4.42 2.23
C GLY A 140 -4.50 3.37 2.45
N ASN A 141 -3.25 3.80 2.58
CA ASN A 141 -2.12 2.92 2.87
C ASN A 141 -2.17 2.27 4.27
N LEU A 142 -2.75 2.94 5.27
CA LEU A 142 -2.88 2.43 6.64
C LEU A 142 -4.02 1.41 6.82
N ILE A 143 -5.07 1.49 6.00
CA ILE A 143 -6.22 0.56 6.04
C ILE A 143 -5.85 -0.81 5.45
N ASP A 144 -4.67 -0.91 4.83
CA ASP A 144 -4.18 -2.16 4.29
C ASP A 144 -3.69 -3.10 5.39
N PHE A 145 -4.24 -4.32 5.36
CA PHE A 145 -3.83 -5.44 6.19
C PHE A 145 -2.36 -5.76 6.10
N SER A 146 -1.62 -5.30 5.10
CA SER A 146 -0.16 -5.45 5.00
C SER A 146 0.66 -4.48 5.87
N SER A 147 0.01 -3.48 6.49
CA SER A 147 0.71 -2.49 7.31
C SER A 147 0.95 -3.00 8.73
N VAL A 148 2.14 -2.70 9.29
CA VAL A 148 2.47 -2.97 10.70
C VAL A 148 1.49 -2.25 11.65
N ASP A 149 0.92 -1.14 11.19
CA ASP A 149 -0.05 -0.36 11.94
C ASP A 149 -1.39 -1.06 12.14
N VAL A 150 -1.81 -1.96 11.24
CA VAL A 150 -3.05 -2.74 11.39
C VAL A 150 -3.03 -3.63 12.62
N LEU A 151 -1.87 -4.18 13.01
CA LEU A 151 -1.76 -5.04 14.20
C LEU A 151 -2.00 -4.31 15.52
N LYS A 152 -1.75 -3.00 15.53
CA LYS A 152 -1.92 -2.16 16.72
C LYS A 152 -3.39 -1.79 16.95
N HIS A 153 -4.28 -2.18 16.03
CA HIS A 153 -5.68 -1.78 16.02
C HIS A 153 -6.60 -2.98 16.00
N ASN A 154 -7.79 -2.80 16.55
CA ASN A 154 -8.87 -3.75 16.33
C ASN A 154 -9.31 -3.62 14.87
N ILE A 155 -9.26 -4.71 14.09
CA ILE A 155 -9.63 -4.72 12.66
C ILE A 155 -10.99 -4.05 12.43
N SER A 156 -11.94 -4.24 13.35
CA SER A 156 -13.27 -3.65 13.29
C SER A 156 -13.32 -2.11 13.36
N GLN A 157 -12.21 -1.46 13.69
CA GLN A 157 -12.06 0.00 13.77
C GLN A 157 -11.28 0.60 12.59
N LEU A 158 -10.84 -0.22 11.62
CA LEU A 158 -10.08 0.21 10.43
C LEU A 158 -10.98 0.84 9.36
N SER A 159 -11.78 1.85 9.72
CA SER A 159 -12.50 2.65 8.73
C SER A 159 -11.56 3.67 8.08
N HIS A 160 -11.88 4.09 6.86
CA HIS A 160 -11.11 5.11 6.18
C HIS A 160 -11.05 6.43 6.95
N GLU A 161 -12.17 6.84 7.54
CA GLU A 161 -12.28 8.05 8.36
C GLU A 161 -11.44 7.95 9.64
N ALA A 162 -11.34 6.77 10.25
CA ALA A 162 -10.49 6.55 11.42
C ALA A 162 -9.00 6.67 11.04
N CYS A 163 -8.60 6.06 9.92
CA CYS A 163 -7.24 6.16 9.41
C CYS A 163 -6.88 7.59 8.98
N LEU A 164 -7.82 8.30 8.34
CA LEU A 164 -7.64 9.70 7.96
C LEU A 164 -7.42 10.59 9.19
N LYS A 165 -8.27 10.47 10.22
CA LYS A 165 -8.09 11.19 11.50
C LYS A 165 -6.75 10.87 12.14
N LYS A 166 -6.28 9.63 12.07
CA LYS A 166 -4.95 9.25 12.58
C LYS A 166 -3.85 9.97 11.80
N VAL A 167 -3.92 9.99 10.47
CA VAL A 167 -2.94 10.71 9.64
C VAL A 167 -2.94 12.20 9.99
N GLU A 168 -4.12 12.83 10.08
CA GLU A 168 -4.28 14.24 10.44
C GLU A 168 -3.70 14.56 11.83
N ASN A 169 -3.92 13.69 12.82
CA ASN A 169 -3.46 13.87 14.19
C ASN A 169 -1.99 13.50 14.41
N SER A 170 -1.39 12.68 13.54
CA SER A 170 -0.09 12.04 13.78
C SER A 170 1.11 12.97 13.76
N ASN A 171 0.94 14.29 13.56
CA ASN A 171 2.04 15.23 13.29
C ASN A 171 3.00 14.74 12.18
N VAL A 172 2.59 13.78 11.34
CA VAL A 172 3.18 13.52 10.02
C VAL A 172 2.75 14.70 9.14
N HIS A 173 3.17 15.88 9.55
CA HIS A 173 2.81 17.10 8.89
C HIS A 173 3.61 17.14 7.60
N TYR A 174 2.86 17.19 6.51
CA TYR A 174 3.26 17.76 5.23
C TYR A 174 3.69 19.25 5.35
N SER A 175 4.00 19.75 6.55
CA SER A 175 4.62 21.04 6.80
C SER A 175 6.15 20.99 6.76
N GLY A 176 6.74 19.79 6.65
CA GLY A 176 8.18 19.61 6.44
C GLY A 176 8.66 20.22 5.13
N ASP A 177 9.92 20.64 5.08
CA ASP A 177 10.49 21.36 3.94
C ASP A 177 10.39 20.60 2.61
N SER A 178 10.38 19.26 2.66
CA SER A 178 10.23 18.41 1.48
C SER A 178 8.88 18.57 0.79
N PHE A 179 7.79 18.66 1.56
CA PHE A 179 6.45 18.83 0.97
C PHE A 179 6.24 20.25 0.46
N LYS A 180 6.72 21.27 1.20
CA LYS A 180 6.76 22.66 0.70
C LYS A 180 7.54 22.75 -0.61
N LYS A 181 8.68 22.07 -0.70
CA LYS A 181 9.48 21.98 -1.93
C LYS A 181 8.74 21.25 -3.05
N TRP A 182 8.01 20.19 -2.73
CA TRP A 182 7.14 19.48 -3.68
C TRP A 182 6.10 20.42 -4.29
N VAL A 183 5.30 21.09 -3.47
CA VAL A 183 4.25 22.01 -3.95
C VAL A 183 4.85 23.16 -4.76
N LYS A 184 5.98 23.73 -4.30
CA LYS A 184 6.68 24.78 -5.06
C LYS A 184 7.17 24.29 -6.44
N GLN A 185 7.58 23.03 -6.57
CA GLN A 185 7.97 22.46 -7.86
C GLN A 185 6.77 22.18 -8.77
N PHE A 186 5.66 21.74 -8.17
CA PHE A 186 4.38 21.56 -8.85
C PHE A 186 3.88 22.89 -9.45
N GLU A 187 3.81 23.95 -8.65
CA GLU A 187 3.35 25.28 -9.07
C GLU A 187 4.24 25.88 -10.18
N ALA A 188 5.55 25.62 -10.10
CA ALA A 188 6.51 26.01 -11.14
C ALA A 188 6.40 25.17 -12.43
N LYS A 189 5.44 24.23 -12.52
CA LYS A 189 5.17 23.34 -13.68
C LYS A 189 6.43 22.65 -14.20
N LYS A 190 7.33 22.26 -13.28
CA LYS A 190 8.65 21.71 -13.61
C LYS A 190 8.59 20.32 -14.20
N TRP A 191 7.60 19.54 -13.81
CA TRP A 191 7.49 18.15 -14.26
C TRP A 191 6.61 18.08 -15.50
N LYS A 192 7.16 17.49 -16.58
CA LYS A 192 6.46 17.30 -17.85
C LYS A 192 5.97 15.87 -18.05
N LYS A 193 6.69 14.91 -17.46
CA LYS A 193 6.37 13.49 -17.50
C LYS A 193 6.42 12.96 -16.09
N ILE A 194 5.34 12.34 -15.67
CA ILE A 194 5.17 11.75 -14.34
C ILE A 194 4.95 10.25 -14.53
N LEU A 195 5.70 9.47 -13.76
CA LEU A 195 5.48 8.04 -13.62
C LEU A 195 5.07 7.77 -12.18
N ILE A 196 3.87 7.24 -11.99
CA ILE A 196 3.34 6.84 -10.68
C ILE A 196 3.34 5.32 -10.59
N LEU A 197 4.01 4.79 -9.57
CA LEU A 197 3.96 3.38 -9.23
C LEU A 197 2.87 3.20 -8.19
N VAL A 198 1.81 2.48 -8.55
CA VAL A 198 0.65 2.23 -7.70
C VAL A 198 0.80 0.86 -7.07
N ASP A 199 0.50 0.77 -5.78
CA ASP A 199 0.68 -0.45 -5.00
C ASP A 199 -0.67 -1.05 -4.54
N LYS A 200 -1.68 -0.22 -4.28
CA LYS A 200 -2.89 -0.64 -3.56
C LYS A 200 -4.19 -0.21 -4.21
N SER A 201 -5.26 -0.94 -3.91
CA SER A 201 -6.64 -0.61 -4.26
C SER A 201 -7.35 0.19 -3.16
N GLY A 202 -8.52 0.74 -3.43
CA GLY A 202 -9.38 1.44 -2.48
C GLY A 202 -9.09 2.94 -2.39
N TYR A 203 -9.17 3.50 -1.19
CA TYR A 203 -9.02 4.94 -0.96
C TYR A 203 -7.64 5.50 -1.35
N ASP A 204 -6.58 4.68 -1.27
CA ASP A 204 -5.24 5.02 -1.77
C ASP A 204 -5.32 5.48 -3.23
N ILE A 205 -5.79 4.58 -4.10
CA ILE A 205 -5.76 4.84 -5.53
C ILE A 205 -6.82 5.86 -5.92
N VAL A 206 -8.02 5.75 -5.35
CA VAL A 206 -9.14 6.60 -5.78
C VAL A 206 -8.97 8.03 -5.26
N PHE A 207 -8.65 8.25 -3.99
CA PHE A 207 -8.57 9.62 -3.45
C PHE A 207 -7.15 10.19 -3.51
N GLY A 208 -6.14 9.34 -3.26
CA GLY A 208 -4.74 9.72 -3.33
C GLY A 208 -4.22 9.79 -4.77
N ILE A 209 -4.09 8.63 -5.43
CA ILE A 209 -3.46 8.57 -6.75
C ILE A 209 -4.26 9.31 -7.82
N PHE A 210 -5.57 9.07 -7.97
CA PHE A 210 -6.35 9.76 -8.99
C PHE A 210 -6.51 11.26 -8.69
N GLY A 211 -6.60 11.64 -7.41
CA GLY A 211 -6.52 13.04 -7.00
C GLY A 211 -5.22 13.69 -7.46
N LEU A 212 -4.08 13.00 -7.27
CA LEU A 212 -2.77 13.50 -7.66
C LEU A 212 -2.56 13.53 -9.19
N VAL A 213 -2.99 12.47 -9.89
CA VAL A 213 -2.99 12.39 -11.36
C VAL A 213 -3.75 13.58 -11.93
N ARG A 214 -4.94 13.87 -11.38
CA ARG A 214 -5.75 15.01 -11.80
C ARG A 214 -5.00 16.33 -11.66
N GLU A 215 -4.37 16.60 -10.52
CA GLU A 215 -3.59 17.84 -10.33
C GLU A 215 -2.46 17.96 -11.39
N PHE A 216 -1.77 16.86 -11.69
CA PHE A 216 -0.73 16.86 -12.72
C PHE A 216 -1.25 17.10 -14.13
N LEU A 217 -2.39 16.50 -14.48
CA LEU A 217 -3.04 16.71 -15.78
C LEU A 217 -3.49 18.18 -15.94
N ILE A 218 -4.09 18.77 -14.90
CA ILE A 218 -4.49 20.20 -14.89
C ILE A 218 -3.26 21.11 -15.05
N ALA A 219 -2.12 20.75 -14.45
CA ALA A 219 -0.87 21.47 -14.61
C ALA A 219 -0.22 21.32 -16.01
N GLY A 220 -0.75 20.44 -16.86
CA GLY A 220 -0.27 20.17 -18.23
C GLY A 220 0.86 19.14 -18.29
N SER A 221 0.93 18.21 -17.33
CA SER A 221 1.89 17.10 -17.32
C SER A 221 1.31 15.90 -18.07
N ASP A 222 2.18 15.12 -18.71
CA ASP A 222 1.89 13.77 -19.19
C ASP A 222 2.08 12.77 -18.05
N VAL A 223 1.04 12.01 -17.70
CA VAL A 223 1.02 11.13 -16.54
C VAL A 223 0.84 9.69 -16.99
N ASN A 224 1.81 8.84 -16.64
CA ASN A 224 1.74 7.41 -16.83
C ASN A 224 1.64 6.75 -15.44
N TYR A 225 0.73 5.80 -15.27
CA TYR A 225 0.67 4.98 -14.06
C TYR A 225 1.02 3.53 -14.43
N SER A 226 1.75 2.86 -13.54
CA SER A 226 2.05 1.44 -13.64
C SER A 226 1.44 0.75 -12.43
N ASN A 227 0.63 -0.27 -12.69
CA ASN A 227 0.24 -1.25 -11.69
C ASN A 227 1.10 -2.50 -11.91
N ASN A 228 1.67 -3.06 -10.85
CA ASN A 228 2.45 -4.29 -10.95
C ASN A 228 1.56 -5.52 -11.00
#